data_AF-A0A3M9ZHF2-F1
#
_entry.id   AF-A0A3M9ZHF2-F1
#
_cell.length_a   1.000
_cell.length_b   1.000
_cell.length_c   1.000
_cell.angle_alpha   90.00
_cell.angle_beta   90.00
_cell.angle_gamma   90.00
#
_symmetry.space_group_name_H-M   'P 1'
#
loop_
_entity.id
_entity.type
_entity.pdbx_description
1 polymer ?
#
loop_
_entity_poly.entity_id
_entity_poly.type
_entity_poly.pdbx_seq_one_letter_code
_entity_poly.pdbx_strand_id
1 'polypeptide(L)'
;MSATHDARLAGACAEILGALDAAERGAAEVRRIVRAACSRHSLERIPSNVEILAHGGATRRARDALLKRPVKTASGVAVVSVMPMPYACP
;
A
#
# COMPACT_ATOMS: atom_id res chain seq x y z
N MET A 1 8.24 -2.19 22.33
CA MET A 1 6.76 -2.11 22.25
C MET A 1 6.23 -2.24 20.80
N SER A 2 7.00 -2.76 19.84
CA SER A 2 6.62 -2.73 18.41
C SER A 2 5.82 -3.95 17.92
N ALA A 3 5.99 -5.12 18.55
CA ALA A 3 5.42 -6.39 18.06
C ALA A 3 3.88 -6.41 17.99
N THR A 4 3.20 -5.75 18.93
CA THR A 4 1.72 -5.71 18.96
C THR A 4 1.16 -4.78 17.89
N HIS A 5 1.89 -3.71 17.53
CA HIS A 5 1.45 -2.77 16.50
C HIS A 5 1.57 -3.41 15.11
N ASP A 6 2.65 -4.15 14.87
CA ASP A 6 2.87 -4.88 13.62
C ASP A 6 1.83 -5.99 13.41
N ALA A 7 1.42 -6.69 14.49
CA ALA A 7 0.38 -7.72 14.40
C ALA A 7 -1.00 -7.15 14.05
N ARG A 8 -1.39 -6.02 14.65
CA ARG A 8 -2.65 -5.31 14.31
C ARG A 8 -2.62 -4.74 12.90
N LEU A 9 -1.46 -4.21 12.50
CA LEU A 9 -1.23 -3.69 11.16
C LEU A 9 -1.35 -4.80 10.11
N ALA A 10 -0.72 -5.96 10.34
CA ALA A 10 -0.80 -7.11 9.45
C ALA A 10 -2.24 -7.62 9.31
N GLY A 11 -2.99 -7.71 10.43
CA GLY A 11 -4.40 -8.09 10.42
C GLY A 11 -5.28 -7.13 9.61
N ALA A 12 -5.09 -5.83 9.80
CA ALA A 12 -5.80 -4.80 9.05
C ALA A 12 -5.46 -4.84 7.55
N CYS A 13 -4.18 -5.03 7.20
CA CYS A 13 -3.74 -5.11 5.81
C CYS A 13 -4.35 -6.34 5.10
N ALA A 14 -4.41 -7.49 5.78
CA ALA A 14 -5.04 -8.69 5.24
C ALA A 14 -6.54 -8.50 5.00
N GLU A 15 -7.27 -7.85 5.92
CA GLU A 15 -8.70 -7.53 5.75
C GLU A 15 -8.93 -6.57 4.57
N ILE A 16 -8.09 -5.53 4.45
CA ILE A 16 -8.17 -4.57 3.34
C ILE A 16 -7.94 -5.28 2.01
N LEU A 17 -6.91 -6.11 1.90
CA LEU A 17 -6.60 -6.83 0.67
C LEU A 17 -7.70 -7.81 0.28
N GLY A 18 -8.25 -8.57 1.23
CA GLY A 18 -9.39 -9.47 0.99
C GLY A 18 -10.64 -8.72 0.52
N ALA A 19 -10.91 -7.54 1.09
CA ALA A 19 -12.02 -6.68 0.66
C ALA A 19 -11.82 -6.12 -0.75
N LEU A 20 -10.57 -5.84 -1.14
CA LEU A 20 -10.20 -5.37 -2.48
C LEU A 20 -10.18 -6.50 -3.53
N ASP A 21 -10.04 -7.75 -3.11
CA ASP A 21 -10.08 -8.92 -3.98
C ASP A 21 -11.48 -9.29 -4.46
N ALA A 22 -12.46 -9.11 -3.58
CA ALA A 22 -13.84 -9.52 -3.83
C ALA A 22 -14.50 -8.73 -4.97
N ALA A 23 -14.13 -7.46 -5.17
CA ALA A 23 -14.70 -6.62 -6.22
C ALA A 23 -13.77 -5.47 -6.61
N GLU A 24 -13.85 -5.03 -7.88
CA GLU A 24 -13.23 -3.77 -8.28
C GLU A 24 -13.98 -2.59 -7.65
N ARG A 25 -13.24 -1.71 -6.96
CA ARG A 25 -13.80 -0.57 -6.24
C ARG A 25 -13.09 0.70 -6.66
N GLY A 26 -13.84 1.79 -6.81
CA GLY A 26 -13.27 3.11 -7.06
C GLY A 26 -12.48 3.64 -5.85
N ALA A 27 -11.58 4.59 -6.09
CA ALA A 27 -10.68 5.14 -5.06
C ALA A 27 -11.39 5.72 -3.81
N ALA A 28 -12.61 6.24 -3.95
CA ALA A 28 -13.41 6.71 -2.83
C ALA A 28 -13.82 5.57 -1.89
N GLU A 29 -14.17 4.43 -2.47
CA GLU A 29 -14.66 3.27 -1.75
C GLU A 29 -13.52 2.48 -1.11
N VAL A 30 -12.36 2.41 -1.79
CA VAL A 30 -11.11 1.92 -1.19
C VAL A 30 -10.78 2.70 0.08
N ARG A 31 -10.85 4.04 0.05
CA ARG A 31 -10.61 4.88 1.24
C ARG A 31 -11.60 4.60 2.36
N ARG A 32 -12.86 4.31 2.03
CA ARG A 32 -13.89 3.95 3.02
C ARG A 32 -13.57 2.62 3.71
N ILE A 33 -13.21 1.60 2.92
CA ILE A 33 -12.81 0.27 3.41
C ILE A 33 -11.59 0.39 4.32
N VAL A 34 -10.56 1.12 3.88
CA VAL A 34 -9.34 1.34 4.67
C VAL A 34 -9.65 2.00 6.00
N ARG A 35 -10.48 3.07 6.02
CA ARG A 35 -10.89 3.71 7.29
C ARG A 35 -11.69 2.78 8.19
N ALA A 36 -12.60 1.98 7.62
CA ALA A 36 -13.39 1.03 8.39
C ALA A 36 -12.50 -0.05 9.03
N ALA A 37 -11.55 -0.60 8.28
CA ALA A 37 -10.56 -1.54 8.80
C ALA A 37 -9.67 -0.90 9.87
N CYS A 38 -9.19 0.34 9.66
CA CYS A 38 -8.42 1.05 10.67
C CYS A 38 -9.20 1.28 11.97
N SER A 39 -10.49 1.60 11.87
CA SER A 39 -11.38 1.74 13.02
C SER A 39 -11.60 0.43 13.76
N ARG A 40 -11.70 -0.70 13.04
CA ARG A 40 -11.88 -2.04 13.62
C ARG A 40 -10.65 -2.54 14.36
N HIS A 41 -9.47 -2.30 13.80
CA HIS A 41 -8.19 -2.71 14.39
C HIS A 41 -7.59 -1.67 15.35
N SER A 42 -8.31 -0.58 15.60
CA SER A 42 -7.89 0.56 16.44
C SER A 42 -6.48 1.03 16.10
N LEU A 43 -6.20 1.18 14.81
CA LEU A 43 -4.91 1.67 14.32
C LEU A 43 -4.79 3.17 14.61
N GLU A 44 -3.66 3.57 15.21
CA GLU A 44 -3.35 4.99 15.48
C GLU A 44 -3.12 5.80 14.19
N ARG A 45 -2.68 5.12 13.12
CA ARG A 45 -2.40 5.72 11.82
C ARG A 45 -2.99 4.89 10.69
N ILE A 46 -3.51 5.57 9.67
CA ILE A 46 -3.90 4.94 8.41
C ILE A 46 -2.63 4.51 7.67
N PRO A 47 -2.45 3.20 7.36
CA PRO A 47 -1.28 2.73 6.64
C PRO A 47 -1.26 3.28 5.22
N SER A 48 -0.05 3.54 4.73
CA SER A 48 0.19 3.92 3.34
C SER A 48 -0.07 2.74 2.40
N ASN A 49 -0.35 3.04 1.13
CA ASN A 49 -0.57 1.99 0.12
C ASN A 49 0.64 1.05 0.01
N VAL A 50 1.87 1.57 0.19
CA VAL A 50 3.09 0.76 0.18
C VAL A 50 3.12 -0.22 1.36
N GLU A 51 2.75 0.23 2.56
CA GLU A 51 2.68 -0.63 3.75
C GLU A 51 1.62 -1.73 3.57
N ILE A 52 0.43 -1.39 3.05
CA ILE A 52 -0.62 -2.37 2.77
C ILE A 52 -0.14 -3.43 1.77
N LEU A 53 0.55 -3.00 0.70
CA LEU A 53 1.11 -3.89 -0.32
C LEU A 53 2.31 -4.71 0.17
N ALA A 54 3.05 -4.22 1.16
CA ALA A 54 4.21 -4.90 1.74
C ALA A 54 3.78 -6.01 2.72
N HIS A 55 2.67 -5.81 3.44
CA HIS A 55 2.23 -6.72 4.49
C HIS A 55 1.35 -7.88 4.04
N GLY A 56 0.67 -7.76 2.90
CA GLY A 56 -0.06 -8.88 2.33
C GLY A 56 0.33 -9.10 0.88
N GLY A 57 0.42 -10.36 0.47
CA GLY A 57 0.66 -10.77 -0.90
C GLY A 57 -0.43 -10.22 -1.81
N ALA A 58 -0.28 -8.96 -2.21
CA ALA A 58 -1.33 -8.24 -2.90
C ALA A 58 -1.59 -8.92 -4.23
N THR A 59 -2.82 -9.35 -4.45
CA THR A 59 -3.27 -9.82 -5.75
C THR A 59 -3.15 -8.70 -6.78
N ARG A 60 -3.18 -9.08 -8.06
CA ARG A 60 -3.11 -8.13 -9.16
C ARG A 60 -4.21 -7.04 -9.07
N ARG A 61 -5.42 -7.43 -8.65
CA ARG A 61 -6.55 -6.52 -8.49
C ARG A 61 -6.33 -5.50 -7.36
N ALA A 62 -5.87 -5.96 -6.21
CA ALA A 62 -5.56 -5.05 -5.10
C ALA A 62 -4.42 -4.07 -5.45
N ARG A 63 -3.41 -4.54 -6.22
CA ARG A 63 -2.35 -3.67 -6.74
C ARG A 63 -2.91 -2.60 -7.68
N ASP A 64 -3.78 -2.96 -8.61
CA ASP A 64 -4.36 -2.01 -9.56
C ASP A 64 -5.25 -0.96 -8.87
N ALA A 65 -5.91 -1.32 -7.76
CA ALA A 65 -6.71 -0.39 -6.97
C ALA A 65 -5.87 0.55 -6.08
N LEU A 66 -4.73 0.07 -5.56
CA LEU A 66 -3.87 0.81 -4.62
C LEU A 66 -2.75 1.60 -5.32
N LEU A 67 -2.23 1.12 -6.44
CA LEU A 67 -1.21 1.82 -7.22
C LEU A 67 -1.88 2.88 -8.08
N LYS A 68 -1.38 4.12 -7.98
CA LYS A 68 -1.68 5.12 -9.00
C LYS A 68 -1.05 4.64 -10.30
N ARG A 69 -1.87 4.42 -11.33
CA ARG A 69 -1.36 4.22 -12.69
C ARG A 69 -0.38 5.35 -12.99
N PRO A 70 0.80 5.05 -13.56
CA PRO A 70 1.72 6.10 -13.97
C PRO A 70 0.96 7.04 -14.90
N VAL A 71 0.93 8.31 -14.53
CA VAL A 71 0.37 9.36 -15.38
C VAL A 71 1.23 9.42 -16.63
N LYS A 72 0.60 9.61 -17.81
CA LYS A 72 1.35 9.80 -19.06
C LYS A 72 2.36 10.94 -18.84
N THR A 73 3.65 10.63 -18.79
CA THR A 73 4.68 11.65 -18.76
C THR A 73 4.69 12.34 -20.11
N ALA A 74 4.94 13.65 -20.16
CA ALA A 74 4.91 14.40 -21.42
C ALA A 74 5.88 13.83 -22.48
N SER A 75 6.96 13.20 -22.04
CA SER A 75 7.96 12.53 -22.87
C SER A 75 7.67 11.05 -23.18
N GLY A 76 6.67 10.42 -22.55
CA GLY A 76 6.45 8.97 -22.62
C GLY A 76 7.50 8.12 -21.89
N VAL A 77 8.55 8.75 -21.32
CA VAL A 77 9.63 8.10 -20.58
C VAL A 77 9.58 8.51 -19.11
N ALA A 78 9.82 7.58 -18.20
CA ALA A 78 10.00 7.84 -16.76
C ALA A 78 11.45 7.54 -16.38
N VAL A 79 12.23 8.58 -16.12
CA VAL A 79 13.64 8.45 -15.70
C VAL A 79 13.69 8.15 -14.20
N VAL A 80 14.20 6.98 -13.82
CA VAL A 80 14.40 6.58 -12.42
C VAL A 80 15.89 6.41 -12.18
N SER A 81 16.52 7.39 -11.55
CA SER A 81 17.92 7.33 -11.10
C SER A 81 17.99 6.90 -9.65
N VAL A 82 18.72 5.82 -9.37
CA VAL A 82 18.94 5.29 -8.02
C VAL A 82 20.42 5.50 -7.67
N MET A 83 20.71 6.15 -6.55
CA MET A 83 22.10 6.25 -6.07
C MET A 83 22.43 5.04 -5.21
N PRO A 84 23.50 4.28 -5.50
CA PRO A 84 23.98 3.24 -4.60
C PRO A 84 24.59 3.86 -3.33
N MET A 85 24.76 3.04 -2.30
CA MET A 85 25.43 3.43 -1.07
C MET A 85 26.82 4.03 -1.40
N PRO A 86 27.17 5.22 -0.86
CA PRO A 86 28.44 5.85 -1.15
C PRO A 86 29.58 5.00 -0.57
N TYR A 87 30.47 4.55 -1.45
CA TYR A 87 31.74 3.91 -1.10
C TYR A 87 32.87 4.94 -1.30
N ALA A 88 33.88 4.91 -0.43
CA ALA A 88 35.02 5.81 -0.55
C ALA A 88 35.81 5.51 -1.83
N CYS A 89 36.04 6.54 -2.66
CA CYS A 89 36.86 6.43 -3.85
C CYS A 89 38.28 5.94 -3.48
N PRO A 90 38.88 4.98 -4.22
CA PRO A 90 40.27 4.58 -4.01
C PRO A 90 41.24 5.74 -4.27
#